data_AF-A0A7V3ZYX3-F1
#
_entry.id   AF-A0A7V3ZYX3-F1
#
_cell.length_a   1.000
_cell.length_b   1.000
_cell.length_c   1.000
_cell.angle_alpha   90.00
_cell.angle_beta   90.00
_cell.angle_gamma   90.00
#
_symmetry.space_group_name_H-M   'P 1'
#
loop_
_entity.id
_entity.type
_entity.pdbx_description
1 polymer ?
#
loop_
_entity_poly.entity_id
_entity_poly.type
_entity_poly.pdbx_seq_one_letter_code
_entity_poly.pdbx_strand_id
1 'polypeptide(L)'
;MIRLFQALILLLSLLALSCEKDQLMVEYVVSGKASSAYIITFVSDSAGKTSVLFDAPLPWNYAFIADRGDTVYIGAWSSDSIKVQIFVDGDLKAEDWGDNTAEARCVVE
;
A
#
# COMPACT_ATOMS: atom_id res chain seq x y z
N MET A 1 -2.25 50.01 -5.60
CA MET A 1 -3.11 48.99 -4.97
C MET A 1 -3.41 47.80 -5.88
N ILE A 2 -3.80 48.00 -7.14
CA ILE A 2 -4.14 46.90 -8.09
C ILE A 2 -3.00 45.88 -8.31
N ARG A 3 -1.74 46.32 -8.41
CA ARG A 3 -0.60 45.42 -8.63
C ARG A 3 -0.23 44.53 -7.43
N LEU A 4 -0.55 44.98 -6.21
CA LEU A 4 -0.31 44.21 -4.99
C LEU A 4 -1.32 43.06 -4.85
N PHE A 5 -2.58 43.34 -5.21
CA PHE A 5 -3.64 42.32 -5.26
C PHE A 5 -3.35 41.24 -6.30
N GLN A 6 -2.83 41.61 -7.48
CA GLN A 6 -2.46 40.64 -8.52
C GLN A 6 -1.31 39.74 -8.07
N ALA A 7 -0.28 40.29 -7.42
CA ALA A 7 0.82 39.50 -6.88
C ALA A 7 0.36 38.54 -5.77
N LEU A 8 -0.57 38.96 -4.92
CA LEU A 8 -1.15 38.14 -3.86
C LEU A 8 -1.97 36.96 -4.42
N ILE A 9 -2.81 37.21 -5.43
CA ILE A 9 -3.60 36.16 -6.09
C ILE A 9 -2.68 35.14 -6.76
N LEU A 10 -1.61 35.59 -7.42
CA LEU A 10 -0.63 34.72 -8.06
C LEU A 10 0.10 33.82 -7.03
N LEU A 11 0.48 34.39 -5.89
CA LEU A 11 1.12 33.66 -4.80
C LEU A 11 0.17 32.63 -4.17
N LEU A 12 -1.10 32.98 -3.96
CA LEU A 12 -2.13 32.07 -3.47
C LEU A 12 -2.40 30.93 -4.45
N SER A 13 -2.41 31.19 -5.76
CA SER A 13 -2.54 30.15 -6.77
C SER A 13 -1.33 29.22 -6.83
N LEU A 14 -0.11 29.74 -6.63
CA LEU A 14 1.12 28.94 -6.56
C LEU A 14 1.15 28.06 -5.31
N LEU A 15 0.65 28.55 -4.17
CA LEU A 15 0.51 27.78 -2.93
C LEU A 15 -0.55 26.67 -3.05
N ALA A 16 -1.63 26.92 -3.80
CA ALA A 16 -2.67 25.91 -4.04
C ALA A 16 -2.20 24.76 -4.94
N LEU A 17 -1.23 24.99 -5.83
CA LEU A 17 -0.61 23.97 -6.69
C LEU A 17 0.36 23.05 -5.93
N SER A 18 0.83 23.44 -4.74
CA SER A 18 1.76 22.64 -3.94
C SER A 18 1.08 21.54 -3.09
N CYS A 19 -0.24 21.38 -3.23
CA CYS A 19 -1.00 20.35 -2.52
C CYS A 19 -1.28 19.16 -3.47
N GLU A 20 -0.24 18.58 -4.07
CA GLU A 20 -0.38 17.27 -4.70
C GLU A 20 -0.40 16.22 -3.57
N LYS A 21 -1.46 15.42 -3.54
CA LYS A 21 -1.51 14.21 -2.72
C LYS A 21 -0.40 13.29 -3.24
N ASP A 22 0.66 13.15 -2.47
CA ASP A 22 1.78 12.29 -2.80
C ASP A 22 1.32 10.83 -2.66
N GLN A 23 0.95 10.22 -3.78
CA GLN A 23 0.35 8.90 -3.87
C GLN A 23 1.32 7.94 -4.55
N LEU A 24 1.52 6.78 -3.94
CA LEU A 24 2.43 5.75 -4.42
C LEU A 24 1.65 4.47 -4.72
N MET A 25 2.13 3.71 -5.71
CA MET A 25 1.57 2.40 -6.02
C MET A 25 2.11 1.38 -5.03
N VAL A 26 1.21 0.70 -4.34
CA VAL A 26 1.53 -0.44 -3.49
C VAL A 26 1.11 -1.71 -4.19
N GLU A 27 2.03 -2.65 -4.33
CA GLU A 27 1.74 -4.01 -4.80
C GLU A 27 2.14 -5.00 -3.70
N TYR A 28 1.34 -6.04 -3.48
CA TYR A 28 1.78 -7.18 -2.70
C TYR A 28 1.64 -8.47 -3.48
N VAL A 29 2.57 -9.39 -3.21
CA VAL A 29 2.60 -10.74 -3.77
C VAL A 29 2.56 -11.73 -2.61
N VAL A 30 1.63 -12.68 -2.70
CA VAL A 30 1.56 -13.84 -1.81
C VAL A 30 1.87 -15.07 -2.64
N SER A 31 2.86 -15.85 -2.22
CA SER A 31 3.31 -17.06 -2.92
C SER A 31 3.57 -18.18 -1.93
N GLY A 32 3.52 -19.43 -2.39
CA GLY A 32 3.67 -20.59 -1.54
C GLY A 32 3.48 -21.89 -2.32
N LYS A 33 3.60 -23.03 -1.64
CA LYS A 33 3.40 -24.36 -2.25
C LYS A 33 1.95 -24.81 -2.28
N ALA A 34 1.11 -24.30 -1.38
CA ALA A 34 -0.31 -24.57 -1.36
C ALA A 34 -0.99 -24.03 -2.63
N SER A 35 -2.15 -24.58 -2.98
CA SER A 35 -2.95 -24.08 -4.12
C SER A 35 -3.65 -22.76 -3.82
N SER A 36 -3.92 -22.48 -2.54
CA SER A 36 -4.62 -21.28 -2.11
C SER A 36 -4.20 -20.79 -0.72
N ALA A 37 -4.54 -19.55 -0.41
CA ALA A 37 -4.31 -18.91 0.88
C ALA A 37 -5.51 -18.08 1.33
N TYR A 38 -5.54 -17.80 2.63
CA TYR A 38 -6.33 -16.73 3.23
C TYR A 38 -5.46 -15.49 3.36
N ILE A 39 -5.93 -14.34 2.86
CA ILE A 39 -5.15 -13.09 2.83
C ILE A 39 -5.95 -11.97 3.50
N ILE A 40 -5.32 -11.27 4.43
CA ILE A 40 -5.83 -10.04 5.03
C ILE A 40 -4.94 -8.88 4.55
N THR A 41 -5.57 -7.82 4.07
CA THR A 41 -4.92 -6.54 3.75
C THR A 41 -5.47 -5.46 4.65
N PHE A 42 -4.58 -4.68 5.26
CA PHE A 42 -4.92 -3.50 6.03
C PHE A 42 -4.10 -2.30 5.56
N VAL A 43 -4.75 -1.15 5.40
CA VAL A 43 -4.12 0.13 5.05
C VAL A 43 -4.61 1.18 6.03
N SER A 44 -3.67 1.83 6.73
CA SER A 44 -3.96 2.89 7.70
C SER A 44 -4.22 4.23 7.00
N ASP A 45 -5.11 4.28 6.01
CA ASP A 45 -5.59 5.56 5.51
C ASP A 45 -6.52 6.21 6.55
N SER A 46 -6.90 7.47 6.34
CA SER A 46 -7.85 8.19 7.22
C SER A 46 -9.21 7.48 7.41
N ALA A 47 -9.53 6.46 6.59
CA ALA A 47 -10.76 5.68 6.66
C ALA A 47 -10.55 4.23 7.19
N GLY A 48 -9.30 3.78 7.36
CA GLY A 48 -8.94 2.43 7.77
C GLY A 48 -9.52 1.35 6.85
N LYS A 49 -8.88 1.07 5.71
CA LYS A 49 -9.35 0.03 4.79
C LYS A 49 -8.80 -1.35 5.19
N THR A 50 -9.73 -2.27 5.49
CA THR A 50 -9.41 -3.70 5.66
C THR A 50 -10.12 -4.49 4.57
N SER A 51 -9.40 -5.39 3.91
CA SER A 51 -9.99 -6.38 3.01
C SER A 51 -9.51 -7.78 3.38
N VAL A 52 -10.36 -8.74 3.07
CA VAL A 52 -10.13 -10.15 3.37
C VAL A 52 -10.47 -10.95 2.13
N LEU A 53 -9.53 -11.78 1.69
CA LEU A 53 -9.71 -12.69 0.56
C LEU A 53 -9.57 -14.13 1.06
N PHE A 54 -10.62 -14.91 0.84
CA PHE A 54 -10.65 -16.34 1.10
C PHE A 54 -10.30 -17.10 -0.19
N ASP A 55 -9.60 -18.23 -0.05
CA ASP A 55 -9.23 -19.12 -1.15
C ASP A 55 -8.51 -18.43 -2.32
N ALA A 56 -7.65 -17.46 -2.02
CA ALA A 56 -6.84 -16.76 -3.01
C ALA A 56 -5.91 -17.77 -3.71
N PRO A 57 -5.97 -17.94 -5.05
CA PRO A 57 -5.07 -18.86 -5.73
C PRO A 57 -3.62 -18.38 -5.61
N LEU A 58 -2.69 -19.29 -5.34
CA LEU A 58 -1.28 -18.95 -5.25
C LEU A 58 -0.54 -19.22 -6.58
N PRO A 59 0.34 -18.32 -7.05
CA PRO A 59 0.62 -17.01 -6.46
C PRO A 59 -0.52 -16.00 -6.69
N TRP A 60 -0.73 -15.12 -5.71
CA TRP A 60 -1.68 -14.02 -5.77
C TRP A 60 -0.93 -12.69 -5.80
N ASN A 61 -1.38 -11.76 -6.63
CA ASN A 61 -0.87 -10.40 -6.69
C ASN A 61 -2.02 -9.39 -6.69
N TYR A 62 -1.85 -8.29 -5.96
CA TYR A 62 -2.82 -7.21 -5.93
C TYR A 62 -2.11 -5.86 -5.76
N ALA A 63 -2.61 -4.85 -6.45
CA ALA A 63 -2.06 -3.51 -6.42
C ALA A 63 -3.14 -2.46 -6.13
N PHE A 64 -2.77 -1.41 -5.40
CA PHE A 64 -3.62 -0.29 -5.05
C PHE A 64 -2.79 0.98 -4.82
N ILE A 65 -3.46 2.13 -4.82
CA ILE A 65 -2.85 3.43 -4.53
C ILE A 65 -2.99 3.74 -3.04
N ALA A 66 -1.90 4.16 -2.40
CA ALA A 66 -1.86 4.63 -1.00
C ALA A 66 -1.23 6.03 -0.92
N ASP A 67 -1.59 6.79 0.10
CA ASP A 67 -0.99 8.10 0.35
C ASP A 67 0.36 7.92 1.08
N ARG A 68 1.36 8.76 0.81
CA ARG A 68 2.63 8.74 1.57
C ARG A 68 2.36 8.94 3.06
N GLY A 69 2.98 8.08 3.88
CA GLY A 69 2.77 8.00 5.32
C GLY A 69 1.76 6.93 5.75
N ASP A 70 0.98 6.35 4.82
CA ASP A 70 0.11 5.22 5.13
C ASP A 70 0.95 4.01 5.57
N THR A 71 0.47 3.28 6.58
CA THR A 71 0.98 1.97 6.96
C THR A 71 0.21 0.90 6.21
N VAL A 72 0.92 0.01 5.53
CA VAL A 72 0.37 -1.17 4.88
C VAL A 72 0.75 -2.41 5.69
N TYR A 73 -0.21 -3.28 5.92
CA TYR A 73 -0.02 -4.58 6.54
C TYR A 73 -0.70 -5.66 5.70
N ILE A 74 0.05 -6.72 5.38
CA ILE A 74 -0.44 -7.89 4.65
C ILE A 74 -0.15 -9.12 5.50
N GLY A 75 -1.19 -9.85 5.87
CA GLY A 75 -1.08 -11.14 6.52
C GLY A 75 -1.61 -12.24 5.62
N ALA A 76 -0.95 -13.39 5.60
CA ALA A 76 -1.41 -14.55 4.84
C ALA A 76 -1.27 -15.84 5.63
N TRP A 77 -2.22 -16.74 5.42
CA TRP A 77 -2.22 -18.10 5.96
C TRP A 77 -2.47 -19.12 4.86
N SER A 78 -1.77 -20.26 4.89
CA SER A 78 -2.08 -21.41 4.05
C SER A 78 -1.76 -22.73 4.74
N SER A 79 -2.08 -23.85 4.09
CA SER A 79 -1.78 -25.19 4.59
C SER A 79 -0.31 -25.61 4.46
N ASP A 80 0.53 -24.80 3.80
CA ASP A 80 1.97 -25.03 3.60
C ASP A 80 2.72 -23.68 3.71
N SER A 81 4.02 -23.73 3.51
CA SER A 81 4.94 -22.60 3.45
C SER A 81 4.42 -21.49 2.56
N ILE A 82 4.46 -20.27 3.09
CA ILE A 82 3.90 -19.08 2.48
C ILE A 82 4.82 -17.87 2.66
N LYS A 83 4.95 -17.07 1.61
CA LYS A 83 5.74 -15.85 1.57
C LYS A 83 4.84 -14.68 1.20
N VAL A 84 5.01 -13.57 1.90
CA VAL A 84 4.37 -12.28 1.60
C VAL A 84 5.47 -11.29 1.25
N GLN A 85 5.25 -10.49 0.21
CA GLN A 85 6.15 -9.41 -0.21
C GLN A 85 5.33 -8.15 -0.50
N ILE A 86 5.81 -7.00 -0.03
CA ILE A 86 5.20 -5.69 -0.29
C ILE A 86 6.19 -4.82 -1.05
N PHE A 87 5.72 -4.27 -2.16
CA PHE A 87 6.43 -3.35 -3.03
C PHE A 87 5.76 -1.98 -3.01
N VAL A 88 6.57 -0.91 -2.99
CA VAL A 88 6.10 0.47 -3.15
C VAL A 88 6.84 1.06 -4.34
N ASP A 89 6.12 1.47 -5.38
CA ASP A 89 6.65 1.90 -6.68
C ASP A 89 7.66 0.92 -7.30
N GLY A 90 7.46 -0.38 -7.04
CA GLY A 90 8.31 -1.47 -7.54
C GLY A 90 9.49 -1.84 -6.63
N ASP A 91 9.78 -1.04 -5.59
CA ASP A 91 10.82 -1.37 -4.60
C ASP A 91 10.27 -2.30 -3.52
N LEU A 92 10.94 -3.42 -3.26
CA LEU A 92 10.62 -4.29 -2.13
C LEU A 92 10.86 -3.55 -0.81
N LYS A 93 9.80 -3.32 -0.03
CA LYS A 93 9.88 -2.62 1.26
C LYS A 93 9.80 -3.57 2.45
N ALA A 94 9.04 -4.66 2.34
CA ALA A 94 8.89 -5.64 3.39
C ALA A 94 8.62 -7.03 2.82
N GLU A 95 9.10 -8.05 3.51
CA GLU A 95 8.75 -9.43 3.24
C GLU A 95 8.81 -10.27 4.51
N ASP A 96 8.07 -11.37 4.49
CA ASP A 96 8.12 -12.41 5.52
C ASP A 96 7.83 -13.78 4.92
N TRP A 97 8.31 -14.83 5.59
CA TRP A 97 8.08 -16.22 5.24
C TRP A 97 7.90 -17.05 6.51
N GLY A 98 6.84 -17.84 6.56
CA GLY A 98 6.70 -18.91 7.55
C GLY A 98 6.14 -20.22 6.98
N ASP A 99 6.06 -21.22 7.85
CA ASP A 99 5.64 -22.58 7.51
C ASP A 99 4.16 -22.69 7.15
N ASN A 100 3.32 -21.78 7.65
CA ASN A 100 1.89 -21.71 7.34
C ASN A 100 1.29 -20.30 7.49
N THR A 101 2.06 -19.35 8.02
CA THR A 101 1.70 -17.93 8.17
C THR A 101 2.86 -17.06 7.75
N ALA A 102 2.58 -15.91 7.15
CA ALA A 102 3.57 -14.85 6.93
C ALA A 102 2.89 -13.48 7.02
N GLU A 103 3.60 -12.49 7.57
CA GLU A 103 3.10 -11.15 7.84
C GLU A 103 4.14 -10.10 7.46
N ALA A 104 3.79 -9.21 6.53
CA ALA A 104 4.65 -8.11 6.11
C ALA A 104 4.00 -6.76 6.42
N ARG A 105 4.82 -5.78 6.80
CA ARG A 105 4.39 -4.41 7.10
C ARG A 105 5.41 -3.39 6.61
N CYS A 106 4.94 -2.31 6.00
CA CYS A 106 5.76 -1.15 5.69
C CYS A 106 4.99 0.17 5.87
N VAL A 107 5.73 1.27 5.93
CA VAL A 107 5.19 2.63 5.74
C VAL A 107 5.48 3.02 4.29
N VAL A 108 4.51 3.68 3.65
CA VAL A 108 4.63 4.19 2.28
C VAL A 108 5.47 5.47 2.34
N GLU A 109 6.74 5.39 1.90
CA GLU A 109 7.73 6.47 1.94
C GLU A 109 8.21 6.86 0.54
#